data_AF-A0A6L7U484-F1
#
_entry.id   AF-A0A6L7U484-F1
#
_cell.length_a   1.000
_cell.length_b   1.000
_cell.length_c   1.000
_cell.angle_alpha   90.00
_cell.angle_beta   90.00
_cell.angle_gamma   90.00
#
_symmetry.space_group_name_H-M   'P 1'
#
loop_
_entity.id
_entity.type
_entity.pdbx_description
1 polymer ?
#
loop_
_entity_poly.entity_id
_entity_poly.type
_entity_poly.pdbx_seq_one_letter_code
_entity_poly.pdbx_strand_id
1 'polypeptide(L)'
;MSLAPPNFPDLKTGQVESYLHPSVSVPEGLNNNVLVTTVDRLYNWSRRSSMWPLLFGLACCAIEMIATASSRFDLSRFGMEVMRPSPRQSDLMIVSGTVTKKMVPAIVRIYNQMAEPRYVIAMGACATGGGPFKEGYNVVSGIDKYVPVDVYIPGCPPTPEALMFGLMKMHQKVDTQSVTTADWYKREGSAFVPVPQLGPDIFDPRQADLIRAETMSGEAVEADTGGGRAEGGVPGGLRNLGEKAKARIAQAKERAAARLAG
;
A
#
# COMPACT_ATOMS: atom_id res chain seq x y z
N MET A 1 -26.31 -44.07 45.83
CA MET A 1 -25.43 -44.26 44.65
C MET A 1 -26.13 -43.59 43.47
N SER A 2 -25.64 -42.56 42.81
CA SER A 2 -24.26 -42.33 42.36
C SER A 2 -23.81 -40.87 42.57
N LEU A 3 -22.68 -40.67 43.24
CA LEU A 3 -21.90 -39.44 43.18
C LEU A 3 -21.16 -39.45 41.83
N ALA A 4 -21.73 -38.81 40.81
CA ALA A 4 -20.97 -38.46 39.62
C ALA A 4 -20.05 -37.27 39.97
N PRO A 5 -18.78 -37.26 39.52
CA PRO A 5 -17.91 -36.11 39.75
C PRO A 5 -18.54 -34.87 39.12
N PRO A 6 -18.50 -33.70 39.78
CA PRO A 6 -19.06 -32.48 39.21
C PRO A 6 -18.33 -32.18 37.89
N ASN A 7 -19.11 -32.05 36.83
CA ASN A 7 -18.61 -31.70 35.51
C ASN A 7 -17.96 -30.30 35.60
N PHE A 8 -16.80 -30.12 34.96
CA PHE A 8 -16.06 -28.85 34.98
C PHE A 8 -16.90 -27.62 34.59
N PRO A 9 -17.87 -27.71 33.65
CA PRO A 9 -18.84 -26.65 33.40
C PRO A 9 -19.66 -26.22 34.64
N ASP A 10 -20.11 -27.17 35.47
CA ASP A 10 -20.97 -26.89 36.62
C ASP A 10 -20.22 -26.15 37.73
N LEU A 11 -18.93 -26.48 37.91
CA LEU A 11 -18.03 -25.78 38.83
C LEU A 11 -17.76 -24.33 38.40
N LYS A 12 -17.70 -24.09 37.09
CA LYS A 12 -17.49 -22.75 36.52
C LYS A 12 -18.72 -21.89 36.71
N THR A 13 -19.91 -22.44 36.54
CA THR A 13 -21.18 -21.73 36.76
C THR A 13 -21.33 -21.31 38.23
N GLY A 14 -21.03 -22.19 39.19
CA GLY A 14 -21.10 -21.87 40.62
C GLY A 14 -20.09 -20.82 41.09
N GLN A 15 -18.92 -20.71 40.45
CA GLN A 15 -17.93 -19.65 40.76
C GLN A 15 -18.35 -18.27 40.25
N VAL A 16 -19.11 -18.21 39.15
CA VAL A 16 -19.53 -16.95 38.52
C VAL A 16 -20.79 -16.39 39.19
N GLU A 17 -21.60 -17.24 39.79
CA GLU A 17 -22.88 -16.91 40.42
C GLU A 17 -22.75 -15.89 41.56
N SER A 18 -21.65 -15.91 42.33
CA SER A 18 -21.39 -14.93 43.40
C SER A 18 -21.12 -13.50 42.92
N TYR A 19 -20.81 -13.33 41.63
CA TYR A 19 -20.50 -12.03 41.03
C TYR A 19 -21.67 -11.47 40.19
N LEU A 20 -22.75 -12.23 40.02
CA LEU A 20 -23.92 -11.81 39.27
C LEU A 20 -24.94 -11.13 40.21
N HIS A 21 -25.32 -9.90 39.89
CA HIS A 21 -26.35 -9.19 40.63
C HIS A 21 -27.74 -9.82 40.35
N PRO A 22 -28.55 -10.11 41.39
CA PRO A 22 -29.77 -10.94 41.28
C PRO A 22 -30.94 -10.31 40.50
N SER A 23 -30.80 -9.08 39.99
CA SER A 23 -31.90 -8.35 39.33
C SER A 23 -31.89 -8.41 37.79
N VAL A 24 -30.90 -9.04 37.16
CA VAL A 24 -30.82 -9.16 35.69
C VAL A 24 -30.70 -10.63 35.30
N SER A 25 -31.81 -11.24 34.90
CA SER A 25 -31.80 -12.56 34.27
C SER A 25 -31.34 -12.42 32.81
N VAL A 26 -30.05 -12.67 32.58
CA VAL A 26 -29.47 -12.68 31.25
C VAL A 26 -29.82 -14.02 30.60
N PRO A 27 -30.63 -14.07 29.51
CA PRO A 27 -30.92 -15.33 28.83
C PRO A 27 -29.60 -15.95 28.31
N GLU A 28 -29.50 -17.29 28.29
CA GLU A 28 -28.24 -18.00 27.98
C GLU A 28 -27.63 -17.64 26.62
N GLY A 29 -28.46 -17.31 25.63
CA GLY A 29 -28.00 -16.77 24.34
C GLY A 29 -27.31 -15.40 24.44
N LEU A 30 -27.65 -14.61 25.45
CA LEU A 30 -27.07 -13.30 25.72
C LEU A 30 -25.80 -13.39 26.58
N ASN A 31 -25.64 -14.41 27.42
CA ASN A 31 -24.38 -14.68 28.14
C ASN A 31 -23.23 -15.01 27.18
N ASN A 32 -23.51 -15.82 26.16
CA ASN A 32 -22.54 -16.06 25.08
C ASN A 32 -22.24 -14.78 24.29
N ASN A 33 -23.24 -13.91 24.09
CA ASN A 33 -23.01 -12.61 23.44
C ASN A 33 -22.20 -11.65 24.33
N VAL A 34 -22.35 -11.65 25.65
CA VAL A 34 -21.55 -10.83 26.57
C VAL A 34 -20.09 -11.29 26.58
N LEU A 35 -19.83 -12.61 26.54
CA LEU A 35 -18.47 -13.13 26.45
C LEU A 35 -17.83 -12.87 25.07
N VAL A 36 -18.59 -13.01 23.98
CA VAL A 36 -18.10 -12.67 22.62
C VAL A 36 -17.82 -11.18 22.49
N THR A 37 -18.68 -10.30 23.01
CA THR A 37 -18.48 -8.84 22.93
C THR A 37 -17.29 -8.37 23.76
N THR A 38 -16.99 -9.00 24.90
CA THR A 38 -15.78 -8.68 25.68
C THR A 38 -14.50 -9.14 24.98
N VAL A 39 -14.53 -10.31 24.33
CA VAL A 39 -13.42 -10.79 23.49
C VAL A 39 -13.23 -9.90 22.26
N ASP A 40 -14.30 -9.55 21.55
CA ASP A 40 -14.26 -8.65 20.39
C ASP A 40 -13.68 -7.29 20.77
N ARG A 41 -14.07 -6.75 21.93
CA ARG A 41 -13.54 -5.47 22.42
C ARG A 41 -12.04 -5.55 22.70
N LEU A 42 -11.57 -6.61 23.34
CA LEU A 42 -10.13 -6.82 23.59
C LEU A 42 -9.37 -7.02 22.28
N TYR A 43 -9.93 -7.82 21.36
CA TYR A 43 -9.35 -8.09 20.05
C TYR A 43 -9.23 -6.82 19.21
N ASN A 44 -10.28 -6.02 19.11
CA ASN A 44 -10.26 -4.76 18.37
C ASN A 44 -9.34 -3.73 19.03
N TRP A 45 -9.36 -3.62 20.35
CA TRP A 45 -8.47 -2.73 21.09
C TRP A 45 -7.00 -3.07 20.83
N SER A 46 -6.65 -4.36 20.82
CA SER A 46 -5.27 -4.80 20.55
C SER A 46 -4.79 -4.38 19.16
N ARG A 47 -5.59 -4.62 18.12
CA ARG A 47 -5.27 -4.26 16.73
C ARG A 47 -5.21 -2.76 16.55
N ARG A 48 -6.22 -2.03 17.05
CA ARG A 48 -6.29 -0.57 16.95
C ARG A 48 -5.10 0.10 17.63
N SER A 49 -4.65 -0.41 18.76
CA SER A 49 -3.58 0.19 19.57
C SER A 49 -2.16 -0.19 19.10
N SER A 50 -2.02 -1.04 18.07
CA SER A 50 -0.72 -1.52 17.59
C SER A 50 -0.64 -1.68 16.06
N MET A 51 -1.27 -0.76 15.32
CA MET A 51 -1.19 -0.80 13.86
C MET A 51 0.19 -0.32 13.38
N TRP A 52 0.80 -1.04 12.45
CA TRP A 52 2.09 -0.72 11.86
C TRP A 52 1.94 -0.33 10.39
N PRO A 53 2.05 0.97 10.07
CA PRO A 53 1.99 1.44 8.69
C PRO A 53 3.20 0.94 7.89
N LEU A 54 2.94 0.57 6.64
CA LEU A 54 3.96 0.32 5.65
C LEU A 54 4.60 1.65 5.23
N LEU A 55 5.92 1.73 5.26
CA LEU A 55 6.65 2.87 4.71
C LEU A 55 6.53 2.86 3.18
N PHE A 56 5.50 3.53 2.67
CA PHE A 56 5.18 3.55 1.25
C PHE A 56 4.83 4.95 0.77
N GLY A 57 5.81 5.58 0.09
CA GLY A 57 5.71 6.92 -0.47
C GLY A 57 5.74 6.92 -2.00
N LEU A 58 4.74 7.52 -2.65
CA LEU A 58 4.69 7.60 -4.12
C LEU A 58 5.01 9.00 -4.66
N ALA A 59 4.43 10.03 -4.05
CA ALA A 59 4.53 11.41 -4.54
C ALA A 59 4.56 12.41 -3.37
N CYS A 60 4.07 13.62 -3.59
CA CYS A 60 4.08 14.71 -2.61
C CYS A 60 3.41 14.37 -1.26
N CYS A 61 2.38 13.52 -1.25
CA CYS A 61 1.72 13.08 -0.01
C CYS A 61 2.66 12.26 0.91
N ALA A 62 3.74 11.68 0.38
CA ALA A 62 4.72 10.97 1.18
C ALA A 62 5.46 11.90 2.15
N ILE A 63 5.75 13.14 1.75
CA ILE A 63 6.40 14.13 2.61
C ILE A 63 5.48 14.47 3.78
N GLU A 64 4.19 14.63 3.50
CA GLU A 64 3.20 14.94 4.52
C GLU A 64 3.00 13.76 5.47
N MET A 65 3.06 12.51 4.98
CA MET A 65 3.07 11.32 5.83
C MET A 65 4.30 11.29 6.76
N ILE A 66 5.49 11.61 6.23
CA ILE A 66 6.72 11.71 7.02
C ILE A 66 6.60 12.85 8.05
N ALA A 67 5.98 13.97 7.68
CA ALA A 67 5.71 15.07 8.60
C ALA A 67 4.76 14.65 9.73
N THR A 68 3.73 13.84 9.45
CA THR A 68 2.87 13.26 10.51
C THR A 68 3.63 12.32 11.43
N ALA A 69 4.62 11.58 10.93
CA ALA A 69 5.50 10.75 11.75
C ALA A 69 6.56 11.53 12.55
N SER A 70 6.77 12.82 12.22
CA SER A 70 7.75 13.66 12.89
C SER A 70 7.31 14.11 14.28
N SER A 71 8.24 14.66 15.06
CA SER A 71 8.05 15.03 16.48
C SER A 71 6.87 15.97 16.75
N ARG A 72 6.42 16.76 15.77
CA ARG A 72 5.30 17.69 15.95
C ARG A 72 3.94 16.98 16.10
N PHE A 73 3.73 15.93 15.32
CA PHE A 73 2.43 15.24 15.23
C PHE A 73 2.47 13.84 15.83
N ASP A 74 3.62 13.18 15.72
CA ASP A 74 4.01 11.94 16.39
C ASP A 74 2.97 10.81 16.31
N LEU A 75 3.10 9.97 15.27
CA LEU A 75 2.29 8.77 15.08
C LEU A 75 2.48 7.70 16.16
N SER A 76 3.60 7.72 16.91
CA SER A 76 3.85 6.74 17.97
C SER A 76 2.78 6.79 19.07
N ARG A 77 2.15 7.95 19.27
CA ARG A 77 1.06 8.16 20.23
C ARG A 77 -0.15 7.25 20.00
N PHE A 78 -0.33 6.77 18.77
CA PHE A 78 -1.43 5.87 18.39
C PHE A 78 -0.97 4.41 18.23
N GLY A 79 0.24 4.07 18.70
CA GLY A 79 0.83 2.73 18.53
C GLY A 79 1.43 2.49 17.15
N MET A 80 1.53 3.54 16.32
CA MET A 80 2.08 3.53 14.97
C MET A 80 3.54 4.03 14.96
N GLU A 81 4.33 3.56 15.94
CA GLU A 81 5.68 4.08 16.22
C GLU A 81 6.71 3.72 15.14
N VAL A 82 6.53 2.57 14.45
CA VAL A 82 7.43 2.13 13.40
C VAL A 82 6.71 2.02 12.07
N MET A 83 7.10 2.86 11.11
CA MET A 83 6.80 2.63 9.71
C MET A 83 7.69 1.49 9.19
N ARG A 84 7.11 0.29 9.03
CA ARG A 84 7.86 -0.90 8.63
C ARG A 84 8.10 -0.88 7.11
N PRO A 85 9.34 -1.13 6.63
CA PRO A 85 9.62 -1.21 5.20
C PRO A 85 9.22 -2.55 4.56
N SER A 86 8.85 -3.54 5.37
CA SER A 86 8.48 -4.88 4.92
C SER A 86 6.96 -5.08 4.94
N PRO A 87 6.32 -5.45 3.81
CA PRO A 87 4.87 -5.69 3.77
C PRO A 87 4.42 -6.85 4.65
N ARG A 88 5.28 -7.85 4.87
CA ARG A 88 4.95 -9.00 5.72
C ARG A 88 4.86 -8.65 7.20
N GLN A 89 5.42 -7.50 7.60
CA GLN A 89 5.43 -7.03 8.98
C GLN A 89 4.45 -5.88 9.21
N SER A 90 3.90 -5.27 8.17
CA SER A 90 2.92 -4.18 8.27
C SER A 90 1.50 -4.70 8.09
N ASP A 91 0.56 -4.09 8.79
CA ASP A 91 -0.88 -4.35 8.67
C ASP A 91 -1.63 -3.19 8.00
N LEU A 92 -1.11 -1.97 8.02
CA LEU A 92 -1.71 -0.80 7.39
C LEU A 92 -0.90 -0.35 6.17
N MET A 93 -1.53 -0.25 5.01
CA MET A 93 -0.94 0.32 3.79
C MET A 93 -1.52 1.72 3.52
N ILE A 94 -0.68 2.75 3.62
CA ILE A 94 -1.07 4.12 3.25
C ILE A 94 -0.61 4.39 1.81
N VAL A 95 -1.55 4.51 0.89
CA VAL A 95 -1.26 4.86 -0.50
C VAL A 95 -1.13 6.38 -0.61
N SER A 96 0.10 6.88 -0.46
CA SER A 96 0.39 8.31 -0.36
C SER A 96 0.80 8.94 -1.68
N GLY A 97 -0.21 9.37 -2.44
CA GLY A 97 -0.04 10.20 -3.63
C GLY A 97 -0.41 9.50 -4.93
N THR A 98 0.19 9.95 -6.02
CA THR A 98 -0.23 9.57 -7.37
C THR A 98 0.14 8.14 -7.72
N VAL A 99 -0.85 7.35 -8.12
CA VAL A 99 -0.65 5.98 -8.62
C VAL A 99 -0.54 6.01 -10.14
N THR A 100 0.62 5.66 -10.64
CA THR A 100 0.83 5.47 -12.09
C THR A 100 0.49 4.05 -12.50
N LYS A 101 0.03 3.87 -13.75
CA LYS A 101 -0.29 2.56 -14.33
C LYS A 101 0.86 1.56 -14.13
N LYS A 102 2.12 1.98 -14.35
CA LYS A 102 3.32 1.15 -14.13
C LYS A 102 3.48 0.68 -12.68
N MET A 103 3.03 1.47 -11.71
CA MET A 103 3.19 1.16 -10.29
C MET A 103 2.07 0.25 -9.74
N VAL A 104 0.91 0.18 -10.41
CA VAL A 104 -0.24 -0.61 -9.93
C VAL A 104 0.10 -2.08 -9.67
N PRO A 105 0.78 -2.82 -10.59
CA PRO A 105 1.08 -4.22 -10.34
C PRO A 105 1.97 -4.42 -9.11
N ALA A 106 2.87 -3.48 -8.84
CA ALA A 106 3.73 -3.51 -7.65
C ALA A 106 2.92 -3.25 -6.37
N ILE A 107 1.98 -2.29 -6.39
CA ILE A 107 1.07 -2.02 -5.27
C ILE A 107 0.22 -3.24 -4.94
N VAL A 108 -0.40 -3.85 -5.95
CA VAL A 108 -1.23 -5.06 -5.75
C VAL A 108 -0.38 -6.21 -5.21
N ARG A 109 0.87 -6.36 -5.69
CA ARG A 109 1.81 -7.36 -5.15
C ARG A 109 2.17 -7.11 -3.69
N ILE A 110 2.42 -5.86 -3.31
CA ILE A 110 2.70 -5.47 -1.92
C ILE A 110 1.49 -5.80 -1.05
N TYR A 111 0.30 -5.39 -1.46
CA TYR A 111 -0.95 -5.67 -0.74
C TYR A 111 -1.17 -7.17 -0.52
N ASN A 112 -0.97 -7.98 -1.56
CA ASN A 112 -1.10 -9.43 -1.47
C ASN A 112 -0.01 -10.11 -0.61
N GLN A 113 1.11 -9.44 -0.34
CA GLN A 113 2.18 -9.95 0.52
C GLN A 113 1.98 -9.59 2.00
N MET A 114 1.01 -8.73 2.31
CA MET A 114 0.68 -8.36 3.70
C MET A 114 -0.11 -9.49 4.39
N ALA A 115 0.13 -9.65 5.69
CA ALA A 115 -0.62 -10.59 6.52
C ALA A 115 -2.06 -10.09 6.76
N GLU A 116 -2.99 -11.01 6.96
CA GLU A 116 -4.31 -10.66 7.50
C GLU A 116 -4.24 -10.47 9.02
N PRO A 117 -4.89 -9.46 9.61
CA PRO A 117 -5.76 -8.45 8.99
C PRO A 117 -4.96 -7.30 8.35
N ARG A 118 -5.28 -6.94 7.11
CA ARG A 118 -4.67 -5.78 6.42
C ARG A 118 -5.67 -4.68 6.09
N TYR A 119 -5.21 -3.43 6.15
CA TYR A 119 -6.02 -2.24 5.91
C TYR A 119 -5.37 -1.29 4.90
N VAL A 120 -6.18 -0.55 4.17
CA VAL A 120 -5.69 0.37 3.14
C VAL A 120 -6.31 1.76 3.29
N ILE A 121 -5.45 2.77 3.34
CA ILE A 121 -5.87 4.17 3.34
C ILE A 121 -5.46 4.81 2.03
N ALA A 122 -6.40 5.42 1.33
CA ALA A 122 -6.11 6.28 0.18
C ALA A 122 -5.84 7.70 0.67
N MET A 123 -4.59 8.14 0.56
CA MET A 123 -4.17 9.45 1.03
C MET A 123 -3.98 10.41 -0.16
N GLY A 124 -4.77 11.48 -0.14
CA GLY A 124 -4.73 12.57 -1.11
C GLY A 124 -5.63 12.35 -2.33
N ALA A 125 -5.88 13.43 -3.06
CA ALA A 125 -6.78 13.47 -4.20
C ALA A 125 -6.34 12.52 -5.33
N CYS A 126 -5.03 12.31 -5.49
CA CYS A 126 -4.48 11.43 -6.52
C CYS A 126 -4.77 9.94 -6.25
N ALA A 127 -4.65 9.48 -4.99
CA ALA A 127 -4.95 8.10 -4.64
C ALA A 127 -6.46 7.81 -4.69
N THR A 128 -7.30 8.79 -4.30
CA THR A 128 -8.75 8.66 -4.30
C THR A 128 -9.36 8.70 -5.70
N GLY A 129 -8.88 9.59 -6.59
CA GLY A 129 -9.58 9.91 -7.83
C GLY A 129 -8.70 10.28 -9.03
N GLY A 130 -7.39 10.07 -8.95
CA GLY A 130 -6.41 10.57 -9.94
C GLY A 130 -6.05 12.06 -9.77
N GLY A 131 -6.85 12.80 -8.99
CA GLY A 131 -6.59 14.20 -8.62
C GLY A 131 -6.41 15.11 -9.85
N PRO A 132 -5.46 16.06 -9.84
CA PRO A 132 -5.21 16.93 -10.99
C PRO A 132 -4.70 16.18 -12.23
N PHE A 133 -4.25 14.93 -12.07
CA PHE A 133 -3.72 14.10 -13.15
C PHE A 133 -4.72 13.08 -13.68
N LYS A 134 -6.02 13.23 -13.37
CA LYS A 134 -7.06 12.28 -13.77
C LYS A 134 -7.13 12.04 -15.28
N GLU A 135 -6.83 13.07 -16.08
CA GLU A 135 -6.79 13.01 -17.55
C GLU A 135 -5.43 12.56 -18.11
N GLY A 136 -4.44 12.35 -17.24
CA GLY A 136 -3.11 11.89 -17.64
C GLY A 136 -3.11 10.46 -18.14
N TYR A 137 -2.47 10.20 -19.28
CA TYR A 137 -2.39 8.87 -19.91
C TYR A 137 -1.77 7.80 -19.01
N ASN A 138 -0.89 8.20 -18.08
CA ASN A 138 -0.11 7.32 -17.22
C ASN A 138 -0.68 7.16 -15.81
N VAL A 139 -1.67 7.96 -15.40
CA VAL A 139 -2.22 7.96 -14.04
C VAL A 139 -3.49 7.13 -13.97
N VAL A 140 -3.67 6.42 -12.87
CA VAL A 140 -4.92 5.72 -12.59
C VAL A 140 -5.90 6.68 -11.92
N SER A 141 -7.17 6.63 -12.33
CA SER A 141 -8.24 7.46 -11.75
C SER A 141 -8.62 7.14 -10.29
N GLY A 142 -7.87 6.30 -9.57
CA GLY A 142 -8.19 5.84 -8.22
C GLY A 142 -7.59 4.47 -7.91
N ILE A 143 -7.07 4.28 -6.69
CA ILE A 143 -6.52 2.98 -6.26
C ILE A 143 -7.63 1.95 -5.93
N ASP A 144 -8.84 2.44 -5.64
CA ASP A 144 -10.03 1.64 -5.33
C ASP A 144 -10.41 0.62 -6.40
N LYS A 145 -10.06 0.91 -7.67
CA LYS A 145 -10.25 0.00 -8.81
C LYS A 145 -9.44 -1.28 -8.71
N TYR A 146 -8.36 -1.28 -7.93
CA TYR A 146 -7.43 -2.39 -7.84
C TYR A 146 -7.34 -2.99 -6.44
N VAL A 147 -7.38 -2.18 -5.39
CA VAL A 147 -7.22 -2.64 -4.01
C VAL A 147 -8.39 -2.09 -3.18
N PRO A 148 -9.00 -2.88 -2.28
CA PRO A 148 -10.08 -2.38 -1.43
C PRO A 148 -9.54 -1.31 -0.47
N VAL A 149 -10.09 -0.10 -0.57
CA VAL A 149 -9.74 1.03 0.30
C VAL A 149 -10.70 1.09 1.48
N ASP A 150 -10.16 1.20 2.69
CA ASP A 150 -10.94 1.28 3.92
C ASP A 150 -11.39 2.70 4.26
N VAL A 151 -10.48 3.66 4.12
CA VAL A 151 -10.70 5.08 4.44
C VAL A 151 -10.05 5.96 3.38
N TYR A 152 -10.77 6.98 2.95
CA TYR A 152 -10.30 8.00 2.04
C TYR A 152 -9.97 9.28 2.82
N ILE A 153 -8.80 9.85 2.55
CA ILE A 153 -8.36 11.11 3.15
C ILE A 153 -8.17 12.14 2.04
N PRO A 154 -9.13 13.07 1.85
CA PRO A 154 -9.03 14.08 0.80
C PRO A 154 -7.96 15.13 1.15
N GLY A 155 -7.25 15.62 0.12
CA GLY A 155 -6.25 16.70 0.24
C GLY A 155 -5.22 16.68 -0.89
N CYS A 156 -4.42 17.74 -1.05
CA CYS A 156 -3.39 17.82 -2.10
C CYS A 156 -2.17 18.69 -1.70
N PRO A 157 -1.28 18.22 -0.81
CA PRO A 157 -1.43 17.04 0.06
C PRO A 157 -2.39 17.33 1.25
N PRO A 158 -3.01 16.32 1.86
CA PRO A 158 -3.81 16.51 3.08
C PRO A 158 -2.89 16.93 4.23
N THR A 159 -3.26 17.94 5.03
CA THR A 159 -2.42 18.37 6.15
C THR A 159 -2.16 17.21 7.14
N PRO A 160 -1.10 17.27 7.96
CA PRO A 160 -0.76 16.18 8.86
C PRO A 160 -1.88 15.91 9.87
N GLU A 161 -2.61 16.96 10.30
CA GLU A 161 -3.77 16.81 11.16
C GLU A 161 -4.92 16.08 10.46
N ALA A 162 -5.13 16.33 9.16
CA ALA A 162 -6.13 15.62 8.37
C ALA A 162 -5.78 14.13 8.21
N LEU A 163 -4.49 13.81 8.05
CA LEU A 163 -4.03 12.41 8.06
C LEU A 163 -4.29 11.75 9.42
N MET A 164 -3.96 12.42 10.53
CA MET A 164 -4.26 11.91 11.87
C MET A 164 -5.77 11.68 12.09
N PHE A 165 -6.61 12.59 11.59
CA PHE A 165 -8.06 12.41 11.64
C PHE A 165 -8.52 11.19 10.83
N GLY A 166 -7.96 10.97 9.65
CA GLY A 166 -8.21 9.77 8.86
C GLY A 166 -7.79 8.48 9.58
N LEU A 167 -6.67 8.51 10.30
CA LEU A 167 -6.23 7.38 11.13
C LEU A 167 -7.19 7.13 12.31
N MET A 168 -7.69 8.18 12.97
CA MET A 168 -8.73 8.05 13.99
C MET A 168 -10.02 7.46 13.42
N LYS A 169 -10.38 7.76 12.17
CA LYS A 169 -11.51 7.14 11.48
C LYS A 169 -11.25 5.67 11.14
N MET A 170 -10.02 5.33 10.76
CA MET A 170 -9.60 3.94 10.56
C MET A 170 -9.74 3.15 11.86
N HIS A 171 -9.25 3.71 12.96
CA HIS A 171 -9.39 3.16 14.30
C HIS A 171 -10.85 2.93 14.71
N GLN A 172 -11.75 3.89 14.45
CA GLN A 172 -13.20 3.73 14.66
C GLN A 172 -13.78 2.58 13.82
N LYS A 173 -13.29 2.38 12.59
CA LYS A 173 -13.69 1.25 11.74
C LYS A 173 -13.19 -0.10 12.27
N VAL A 174 -12.00 -0.15 12.86
CA VAL A 174 -11.48 -1.37 13.51
C VAL A 174 -12.30 -1.72 14.75
N ASP A 175 -12.71 -0.72 15.53
CA ASP A 175 -13.50 -0.90 16.74
C ASP A 175 -14.90 -1.51 16.47
N THR A 176 -15.48 -1.31 15.28
CA THR A 176 -16.80 -1.85 14.90
C THR A 176 -16.77 -3.27 14.35
N GLN A 177 -15.58 -3.87 14.16
CA GLN A 177 -15.46 -5.23 13.62
C GLN A 177 -15.79 -6.28 14.69
N SER A 178 -16.25 -7.46 14.28
CA SER A 178 -16.43 -8.61 15.18
C SER A 178 -15.66 -9.80 14.64
N VAL A 179 -15.10 -10.61 15.52
CA VAL A 179 -14.34 -11.82 15.17
C VAL A 179 -15.19 -12.79 14.34
N THR A 180 -16.50 -12.85 14.58
CA THR A 180 -17.41 -13.76 13.85
C THR A 180 -17.67 -13.32 12.41
N THR A 181 -17.59 -12.02 12.13
CA THR A 181 -17.99 -11.42 10.86
C THR A 181 -16.79 -11.10 9.96
N ALA A 182 -15.59 -11.05 10.54
CA ALA A 182 -14.35 -10.70 9.87
C ALA A 182 -14.07 -11.57 8.63
N ASP A 183 -13.73 -10.92 7.52
CA ASP A 183 -13.53 -11.58 6.22
C ASP A 183 -12.40 -12.61 6.24
N TRP A 184 -11.32 -12.36 6.98
CA TRP A 184 -10.15 -13.25 7.04
C TRP A 184 -10.38 -14.54 7.85
N TYR A 185 -11.44 -14.63 8.66
CA TYR A 185 -11.81 -15.86 9.37
C TYR A 185 -12.88 -16.69 8.63
N LYS A 186 -13.41 -16.18 7.51
CA LYS A 186 -14.35 -16.93 6.67
C LYS A 186 -13.64 -18.14 6.06
N ARG A 187 -14.37 -19.27 5.93
CA ARG A 187 -13.84 -20.52 5.36
C ARG A 187 -13.31 -20.38 3.93
N GLU A 188 -13.87 -19.44 3.17
CA GLU A 188 -13.46 -19.14 1.80
C GLU A 188 -12.15 -18.31 1.74
N GLY A 189 -11.64 -17.85 2.88
CA GLY A 189 -10.45 -17.02 2.99
C GLY A 189 -10.65 -15.62 2.40
N SER A 190 -9.65 -14.75 2.56
CA SER A 190 -9.60 -13.52 1.79
C SER A 190 -9.03 -13.79 0.40
N ALA A 191 -9.78 -13.40 -0.64
CA ALA A 191 -9.37 -13.63 -2.01
C ALA A 191 -8.11 -12.80 -2.35
N PHE A 192 -7.15 -13.43 -3.01
CA PHE A 192 -5.98 -12.75 -3.57
C PHE A 192 -6.42 -11.77 -4.66
N VAL A 193 -5.94 -10.54 -4.63
CA VAL A 193 -6.26 -9.55 -5.66
C VAL A 193 -5.45 -9.88 -6.92
N PRO A 194 -6.09 -10.12 -8.08
CA PRO A 194 -5.35 -10.45 -9.30
C PRO A 194 -4.44 -9.28 -9.70
N VAL A 195 -3.17 -9.59 -9.97
CA VAL A 195 -2.21 -8.57 -10.43
C VAL A 195 -2.65 -8.09 -11.82
N PRO A 196 -2.93 -6.78 -12.01
CA PRO A 196 -3.44 -6.29 -13.27
C PRO A 196 -2.40 -6.44 -14.37
N GLN A 197 -2.87 -6.87 -15.55
CA GLN A 197 -2.08 -6.82 -16.77
C GLN A 197 -2.10 -5.38 -17.28
N LEU A 198 -0.92 -4.86 -17.62
CA LEU A 198 -0.78 -3.51 -18.15
C LEU A 198 -1.28 -3.50 -19.59
N GLY A 199 -1.88 -2.38 -20.02
CA GLY A 199 -2.34 -2.22 -21.40
C GLY A 199 -1.17 -2.21 -22.40
N PRO A 200 -1.46 -2.29 -23.71
CA PRO A 200 -0.44 -2.41 -24.77
C PRO A 200 0.58 -1.26 -24.78
N ASP A 201 0.21 -0.09 -24.25
CA ASP A 201 1.05 1.11 -24.23
C ASP A 201 2.15 1.07 -23.14
N ILE A 202 2.10 0.10 -22.22
CA ILE A 202 3.05 0.03 -21.10
C ILE A 202 3.78 -1.30 -21.13
N PHE A 203 5.11 -1.19 -21.17
CA PHE A 203 6.05 -2.30 -21.01
C PHE A 203 5.65 -3.21 -19.84
N ASP A 204 5.43 -4.49 -20.12
CA ASP A 204 5.21 -5.51 -19.08
C ASP A 204 6.58 -5.97 -18.52
N PRO A 205 6.85 -5.76 -17.21
CA PRO A 205 8.06 -6.25 -16.57
C PRO A 205 8.30 -7.76 -16.69
N ARG A 206 7.25 -8.56 -16.89
CA ARG A 206 7.36 -10.02 -17.06
C ARG A 206 8.01 -10.41 -18.39
N GLN A 207 8.00 -9.51 -19.37
CA GLN A 207 8.56 -9.71 -20.70
C GLN A 207 9.93 -9.04 -20.84
N ALA A 208 10.56 -8.66 -19.72
CA ALA A 208 11.83 -7.93 -19.74
C ALA A 208 12.94 -8.66 -20.49
N ASP A 209 13.01 -9.98 -20.41
CA ASP A 209 14.03 -10.78 -21.11
C ASP A 209 13.81 -10.78 -22.63
N LEU A 210 12.55 -10.85 -23.07
CA LEU A 210 12.19 -10.75 -24.49
C LEU A 210 12.52 -9.36 -25.03
N ILE A 211 12.20 -8.31 -24.27
CA ILE A 211 12.43 -6.94 -24.69
C ILE A 211 13.92 -6.61 -24.66
N ARG A 212 14.67 -7.17 -23.69
CA ARG A 212 16.12 -7.10 -23.67
C ARG A 212 16.73 -7.84 -24.85
N ALA A 213 16.27 -9.05 -25.16
CA ALA A 213 16.72 -9.79 -26.33
C ALA A 213 16.46 -9.00 -27.61
N GLU A 214 15.26 -8.47 -27.79
CA GLU A 214 14.85 -7.66 -28.96
C GLU A 214 15.64 -6.35 -29.07
N THR A 215 15.85 -5.64 -27.96
CA THR A 215 16.61 -4.37 -27.95
C THR A 215 18.10 -4.62 -28.17
N MET A 216 18.62 -5.78 -27.74
CA MET A 216 20.02 -6.18 -27.93
C MET A 216 20.26 -6.87 -29.29
N SER A 217 19.22 -7.45 -29.92
CA SER A 217 19.25 -7.93 -31.30
C SER A 217 18.97 -6.82 -32.32
N GLY A 218 18.27 -5.77 -31.90
CA GLY A 218 17.87 -4.62 -32.69
C GLY A 218 18.95 -3.55 -32.86
N GLU A 219 20.10 -3.91 -33.42
CA GLU A 219 20.83 -3.01 -34.33
C GLU A 219 20.25 -3.14 -35.75
N ALA A 220 18.94 -2.89 -35.97
CA ALA A 220 18.34 -2.69 -37.31
C ALA A 220 16.80 -2.60 -37.26
N VAL A 221 16.21 -1.52 -36.73
CA VAL A 221 15.00 -0.97 -37.36
C VAL A 221 15.09 0.54 -37.28
N GLU A 222 15.18 1.14 -38.46
CA GLU A 222 15.33 2.55 -38.75
C GLU A 222 14.31 3.39 -38.00
N ALA A 223 14.80 4.37 -37.22
CA ALA A 223 14.00 5.54 -36.90
C ALA A 223 13.80 6.31 -38.21
N ASP A 224 12.56 6.26 -38.72
CA ASP A 224 12.03 7.04 -39.82
C ASP A 224 12.48 8.51 -39.77
N THR A 225 13.50 8.82 -40.56
CA THR A 225 13.66 10.11 -41.23
C THR A 225 14.31 9.83 -42.57
N GLY A 226 13.54 10.04 -43.64
CA GLY A 226 13.89 9.63 -44.98
C GLY A 226 15.25 10.14 -45.48
N GLY A 227 15.89 9.30 -46.31
CA GLY A 227 16.90 9.73 -47.27
C GLY A 227 18.16 8.87 -47.32
N GLY A 228 18.10 7.75 -48.07
CA GLY A 228 19.16 7.35 -49.00
C GLY A 228 20.47 6.70 -48.49
N ARG A 229 20.56 5.39 -48.77
CA ARG A 229 21.66 4.67 -49.45
C ARG A 229 22.83 4.06 -48.64
N ALA A 230 22.97 2.74 -48.86
CA ALA A 230 24.15 1.87 -48.98
C ALA A 230 24.98 1.45 -47.73
N GLU A 231 24.89 0.13 -47.49
CA GLU A 231 25.93 -0.88 -47.23
C GLU A 231 27.01 -0.66 -46.15
N GLY A 232 27.02 -1.59 -45.18
CA GLY A 232 28.26 -2.27 -44.76
C GLY A 232 28.67 -2.17 -43.28
N GLY A 233 28.54 -3.29 -42.54
CA GLY A 233 29.53 -3.74 -41.55
C GLY A 233 29.27 -3.49 -40.05
N VAL A 234 29.01 -4.57 -39.31
CA VAL A 234 29.24 -4.73 -37.85
C VAL A 234 30.60 -5.49 -37.72
N PRO A 235 31.41 -5.45 -36.63
CA PRO A 235 31.09 -5.09 -35.25
C PRO A 235 32.19 -4.34 -34.43
N GLY A 236 31.80 -3.78 -33.28
CA GLY A 236 32.71 -3.53 -32.16
C GLY A 236 33.55 -2.24 -32.22
N GLY A 237 33.07 -1.18 -31.56
CA GLY A 237 33.85 0.03 -31.32
C GLY A 237 32.99 1.14 -30.76
N LEU A 238 33.55 1.99 -29.89
CA LEU A 238 32.89 3.22 -29.42
C LEU A 238 32.18 3.89 -30.61
N ARG A 239 30.86 4.05 -30.53
CA ARG A 239 30.07 4.77 -31.55
C ARG A 239 30.80 6.06 -31.89
N ASN A 240 31.30 6.17 -33.12
CA ASN A 240 31.96 7.37 -33.59
C ASN A 240 30.91 8.49 -33.60
N LEU A 241 30.96 9.34 -32.57
CA LEU A 241 30.13 10.54 -32.49
C LEU A 241 30.36 11.37 -33.76
N GLY A 242 29.29 11.74 -34.46
CA GLY A 242 29.39 12.61 -35.63
C GLY A 242 30.10 13.93 -35.30
N GLU A 243 30.76 14.55 -36.27
CA GLU A 243 31.59 15.75 -36.05
C GLU A 243 30.82 16.89 -35.37
N LYS A 244 29.54 17.06 -35.71
CA LYS A 244 28.64 18.02 -35.05
C LYS A 244 28.43 17.72 -33.56
N ALA A 245 28.36 16.44 -33.17
CA ALA A 245 28.22 16.02 -31.78
C ALA A 245 29.55 16.21 -31.01
N LYS A 246 30.68 15.88 -31.64
CA LYS A 246 32.03 16.14 -31.08
C LYS A 246 32.26 17.64 -30.85
N ALA A 247 31.87 18.48 -31.81
CA ALA A 247 31.95 19.94 -31.69
C ALA A 247 31.05 20.49 -30.58
N ARG A 248 29.82 20.00 -30.44
CA ARG A 248 28.91 20.39 -29.35
C ARG A 248 29.44 19.97 -27.97
N ILE A 249 30.04 18.79 -27.87
CA ILE A 249 30.66 18.31 -26.62
C ILE A 249 31.90 19.13 -26.28
N ALA A 250 32.74 19.48 -27.26
CA ALA A 250 33.90 20.35 -27.05
C ALA A 250 33.48 21.75 -26.58
N GLN A 251 32.48 22.35 -27.24
CA GLN A 251 31.93 23.65 -26.86
C GLN A 251 31.27 23.62 -25.47
N ALA A 252 30.63 22.50 -25.10
CA ALA A 252 30.06 22.31 -23.77
C ALA A 252 31.16 22.17 -22.69
N LYS A 253 32.27 21.49 -23.01
CA LYS A 253 33.43 21.37 -22.11
C LYS A 253 34.15 22.70 -21.90
N GLU A 254 34.33 23.50 -22.95
CA GLU A 254 34.89 24.85 -22.82
C GLU A 254 34.01 25.77 -21.98
N ARG A 255 32.69 25.72 -22.16
CA ARG A 255 31.74 26.47 -21.32
C ARG A 255 31.76 26.03 -19.86
N ALA A 256 31.95 24.74 -19.60
CA ALA A 256 32.08 24.20 -18.25
C ALA A 256 33.41 24.61 -17.60
N ALA A 257 34.52 24.56 -18.35
CA ALA A 257 35.82 25.01 -17.88
C ALA A 257 35.85 26.52 -17.58
N ALA A 258 35.23 27.34 -18.43
CA ALA A 258 35.09 28.78 -18.21
C ALA A 258 34.23 29.11 -16.97
N ARG A 259 33.25 28.26 -16.62
CA ARG A 259 32.45 28.39 -15.39
C ARG A 259 33.18 27.95 -14.12
N LEU A 260 34.21 27.13 -14.24
CA LEU A 260 35.02 26.65 -13.10
C LEU A 260 36.22 27.56 -12.81
N ALA A 261 36.58 28.44 -13.76
CA ALA A 261 37.72 29.35 -13.67
C ALA A 261 37.34 30.80 -13.26
N GLY A 262 36.07 31.07 -12.97
CA GLY A 262 35.57 32.32 -12.39
C GLY A 262 34.86 32.06 -11.08
#